data_AF-A0A3E1D1S5-F1
#
_entry.id   AF-A0A3E1D1S5-F1
#
_cell.length_a   1.000
_cell.length_b   1.000
_cell.length_c   1.000
_cell.angle_alpha   90.00
_cell.angle_beta   90.00
_cell.angle_gamma   90.00
#
_symmetry.space_group_name_H-M   'P 1'
#
loop_
_entity.id
_entity.type
_entity.pdbx_description
1 polymer ?
#
loop_
_entity_poly.entity_id
_entity_poly.type
_entity_poly.pdbx_seq_one_letter_code
_entity_poly.pdbx_strand_id
1 'polypeptide(L)'
;MSTHKFKRSSLTLALIAAIGSAGIAGTASAAVHLSDDGQGQVLIYPYYTTRAGNDTYLSVLNTTALSKALRVRFYEGKNGREVLSLSVYLAPYDIWTAAVVNTADGAKLVTADKSCTAPAIPADGKNFVNFAYSGPTLEGIKGSGGDGATTSLDRTREGYFEIIEMGTITNTAINAAITHASGVPANCAVVQAATMDMGVTSTLIVGGQSARAFKATGGLSGTASLVNVAGGTDYGYAPVVLEAFSPSLAENIWNYPGNSYPDMTSAEHTSLVLYEGSVVSSSWNKGSDAVSALLMHDNIINEYVLDSATLSGTDWVITMPTKRYNVPVHNSSLTKDATQLFSPFTSKFWGNGNSWRNGACEQIFGLSTTPPDTWNREGGKVTYAEGVPPPDGGTRLCWETNVVTFNNAHVLGSGNEVLVPVIFEHGWLPMSFNSVDRPVVNGQTDGNSVIHSQAAHSLTSNNGDTYFGLPTVGFMVQDFINQNAAPGILATYGGNFNHKYTTRISRLPP
;
A
#
# COMPACT_ATOMS: atom_id res chain seq x y z
N MET A 1 28.93 -5.70 3.74
CA MET A 1 29.59 -4.61 2.98
C MET A 1 28.65 -3.42 3.03
N SER A 2 28.92 -2.48 3.94
CA SER A 2 28.03 -1.38 4.31
C SER A 2 28.15 -0.24 3.30
N THR A 3 27.22 -0.13 2.36
CA THR A 3 27.11 1.03 1.48
C THR A 3 26.38 2.15 2.23
N HIS A 4 27.13 3.22 2.46
CA HIS A 4 26.75 4.46 3.13
C HIS A 4 25.30 4.94 2.86
N LYS A 5 24.38 4.66 3.80
CA LYS A 5 23.13 5.41 4.01
C LYS A 5 23.36 6.82 4.62
N PHE A 6 24.61 7.28 4.70
CA PHE A 6 25.02 8.52 5.39
C PHE A 6 24.66 9.82 4.66
N LYS A 7 23.98 9.79 3.51
CA LYS A 7 23.60 11.00 2.76
C LYS A 7 22.13 11.42 2.83
N ARG A 8 21.18 10.54 3.20
CA ARG A 8 19.76 10.92 3.23
C ARG A 8 19.33 11.53 4.57
N SER A 9 19.51 10.81 5.68
CA SER A 9 18.99 11.26 6.99
C SER A 9 19.50 12.64 7.42
N SER A 10 20.79 12.95 7.27
CA SER A 10 21.35 14.24 7.69
C SER A 10 20.91 15.42 6.82
N LEU A 11 20.64 15.20 5.53
CA LEU A 11 20.18 16.25 4.61
C LEU A 11 18.67 16.48 4.74
N THR A 12 17.88 15.42 4.91
CA THR A 12 16.42 15.51 5.15
C THR A 12 16.13 16.19 6.49
N LEU A 13 16.78 15.77 7.59
CA LEU A 13 16.62 16.43 8.90
C LEU A 13 17.15 17.88 8.92
N ALA A 14 18.30 18.16 8.28
CA ALA A 14 18.83 19.53 8.24
C ALA A 14 18.00 20.48 7.39
N LEU A 15 17.39 20.01 6.29
CA LEU A 15 16.53 20.83 5.45
C LEU A 15 15.12 21.00 6.06
N ILE A 16 14.58 19.95 6.70
CA ILE A 16 13.35 20.05 7.50
C ILE A 16 13.53 21.04 8.66
N ALA A 17 14.70 21.03 9.32
CA ALA A 17 15.05 22.03 10.34
C ALA A 17 15.26 23.44 9.75
N ALA A 18 15.81 23.55 8.54
CA ALA A 18 16.02 24.84 7.86
C ALA A 18 14.70 25.52 7.46
N ILE A 19 13.70 24.76 7.00
CA ILE A 19 12.34 25.28 6.74
C ILE A 19 11.67 25.75 8.05
N GLY A 20 12.01 25.13 9.19
CA GLY A 20 11.54 25.54 10.52
C GLY A 20 12.32 26.67 11.20
N SER A 21 13.36 27.22 10.57
CA SER A 21 14.27 28.18 11.24
C SER A 21 13.85 29.66 11.13
N ALA A 22 12.73 29.96 10.47
CA ALA A 22 12.05 31.26 10.56
C ALA A 22 11.02 31.28 11.71
N GLY A 23 11.52 31.24 12.95
CA GLY A 23 10.83 31.79 14.13
C GLY A 23 9.67 30.97 14.72
N ILE A 24 10.01 29.98 15.54
CA ILE A 24 9.49 29.63 16.88
C ILE A 24 9.86 28.16 17.10
N ALA A 25 10.71 27.87 18.08
CA ALA A 25 11.03 26.51 18.50
C ALA A 25 9.75 25.82 19.00
N GLY A 26 9.21 24.88 18.21
CA GLY A 26 7.99 24.15 18.56
C GLY A 26 7.26 23.36 17.45
N THR A 27 7.66 23.41 16.18
CA THR A 27 6.97 22.68 15.10
C THR A 27 7.79 21.50 14.59
N ALA A 28 7.45 20.29 15.06
CA ALA A 28 7.82 19.07 14.35
C ALA A 28 7.22 19.12 12.93
N SER A 29 8.08 18.96 11.92
CA SER A 29 7.83 18.68 10.49
C SER A 29 6.36 18.73 10.04
N ALA A 30 5.95 19.83 9.40
CA ALA A 30 4.59 20.04 8.89
C ALA A 30 4.38 19.45 7.48
N ALA A 31 5.07 18.35 7.14
CA ALA A 31 4.95 17.73 5.82
C ALA A 31 5.28 16.23 5.85
N VAL A 32 4.42 15.42 5.24
CA VAL A 32 4.54 13.96 5.15
C VAL A 32 5.67 13.56 4.22
N HIS A 33 6.43 12.54 4.58
CA HIS A 33 7.56 12.03 3.79
C HIS A 33 7.85 10.56 4.07
N LEU A 34 8.65 9.93 3.19
CA LEU A 34 9.14 8.58 3.39
C LEU A 34 10.22 8.53 4.47
N SER A 35 10.15 7.53 5.34
CA SER A 35 11.18 7.29 6.35
C SER A 35 12.48 6.77 5.73
N ASP A 36 13.61 7.26 6.23
CA ASP A 36 14.95 6.79 5.85
C ASP A 36 15.47 5.63 6.74
N ASP A 37 14.93 5.52 7.97
CA ASP A 37 15.37 4.58 9.01
C ASP A 37 14.38 3.43 9.27
N GLY A 38 13.23 3.44 8.60
CA GLY A 38 12.21 2.39 8.69
C GLY A 38 11.30 2.52 9.92
N GLN A 39 11.20 3.72 10.48
CA GLN A 39 10.30 4.04 11.58
C GLN A 39 9.41 5.24 11.25
N GLY A 40 8.15 5.19 11.66
CA GLY A 40 7.22 6.27 11.36
C GLY A 40 5.86 6.11 12.00
N GLN A 41 4.88 6.84 11.47
CA GLN A 41 3.49 6.84 11.93
C GLN A 41 2.61 5.92 11.09
N VAL A 42 3.01 5.62 9.86
CA VAL A 42 2.24 4.77 8.94
C VAL A 42 3.14 3.70 8.34
N LEU A 43 2.64 2.48 8.29
CA LEU A 43 3.27 1.33 7.64
C LEU A 43 2.33 0.81 6.54
N ILE A 44 2.79 0.84 5.29
CA ILE A 44 2.07 0.30 4.13
C ILE A 44 2.75 -1.00 3.73
N TYR A 45 2.06 -2.12 3.93
CA TYR A 45 2.54 -3.44 3.54
C TYR A 45 1.97 -3.75 2.15
N PRO A 46 2.82 -3.84 1.13
CA PRO A 46 2.37 -3.86 -0.27
C PRO A 46 1.60 -5.12 -0.64
N TYR A 47 1.69 -6.21 0.15
CA TYR A 47 1.00 -7.45 -0.16
C TYR A 47 0.59 -8.23 1.08
N TYR A 48 -0.48 -9.00 0.96
CA TYR A 48 -0.72 -10.24 1.69
C TYR A 48 -1.34 -11.24 0.70
N THR A 49 -1.13 -12.52 0.92
CA THR A 49 -1.81 -13.59 0.18
C THR A 49 -2.00 -14.84 1.03
N THR A 50 -3.07 -15.56 0.72
CA THR A 50 -3.36 -16.92 1.21
C THR A 50 -3.40 -17.95 0.08
N ARG A 51 -3.00 -17.53 -1.14
CA ARG A 51 -3.03 -18.33 -2.36
C ARG A 51 -1.79 -19.21 -2.48
N ALA A 52 -1.91 -20.25 -3.30
CA ALA A 52 -0.84 -21.21 -3.57
C ALA A 52 -0.25 -21.87 -2.30
N GLY A 53 -1.02 -21.95 -1.21
CA GLY A 53 -0.57 -22.51 0.06
C GLY A 53 0.29 -21.58 0.92
N ASN A 54 0.40 -20.30 0.55
CA ASN A 54 1.00 -19.28 1.40
C ASN A 54 0.06 -18.92 2.55
N ASP A 55 0.65 -18.57 3.69
CA ASP A 55 0.03 -17.73 4.71
C ASP A 55 0.88 -16.45 4.84
N THR A 56 0.26 -15.32 5.21
CA THR A 56 1.00 -14.07 5.44
C THR A 56 1.16 -13.80 6.92
N TYR A 57 2.39 -13.80 7.42
CA TYR A 57 2.72 -13.40 8.79
C TYR A 57 3.10 -11.93 8.82
N LEU A 58 2.72 -11.22 9.87
CA LEU A 58 2.97 -9.78 10.01
C LEU A 58 3.27 -9.39 11.45
N SER A 59 4.00 -8.28 11.59
CA SER A 59 4.32 -7.65 12.87
C SER A 59 4.29 -6.13 12.77
N VAL A 60 3.93 -5.49 13.89
CA VAL A 60 4.16 -4.06 14.14
C VAL A 60 4.76 -3.88 15.53
N LEU A 61 5.90 -3.21 15.58
CA LEU A 61 6.69 -2.90 16.76
C LEU A 61 6.51 -1.42 17.11
N ASN A 62 6.20 -1.13 18.36
CA ASN A 62 6.39 0.19 18.95
C ASN A 62 7.81 0.27 19.53
N THR A 63 8.69 1.09 18.97
CA THR A 63 10.07 1.23 19.46
C THR A 63 10.22 2.27 20.57
N THR A 64 9.12 2.84 21.05
CA THR A 64 9.12 4.01 21.94
C THR A 64 8.63 3.68 23.35
N ALA A 65 8.96 4.56 24.30
CA ALA A 65 8.45 4.51 25.67
C ALA A 65 6.98 4.94 25.80
N LEU A 66 6.33 5.33 24.70
CA LEU A 66 4.96 5.84 24.68
C LEU A 66 4.04 4.80 24.08
N SER A 67 2.92 4.53 24.74
CA SER A 67 1.90 3.63 24.22
C SER A 67 1.19 4.20 23.00
N LYS A 68 0.72 3.31 22.12
CA LYS A 68 0.23 3.67 20.78
C LYS A 68 -1.16 3.11 20.55
N ALA A 69 -2.07 3.95 20.06
CA ALA A 69 -3.34 3.51 19.49
C ALA A 69 -3.16 3.41 17.97
N LEU A 70 -3.30 2.21 17.43
CA LEU A 70 -3.08 1.91 16.01
C LEU A 70 -4.39 1.55 15.34
N ARG A 71 -4.53 1.92 14.07
CA ARG A 71 -5.54 1.40 13.16
C ARG A 71 -4.88 0.43 12.19
N VAL A 72 -5.33 -0.82 12.17
CA VAL A 72 -4.89 -1.86 11.22
C VAL A 72 -6.00 -2.14 10.22
N ARG A 73 -5.71 -2.10 8.92
CA ARG A 73 -6.71 -2.27 7.86
C ARG A 73 -6.20 -3.13 6.73
N PHE A 74 -7.03 -4.06 6.30
CA PHE A 74 -6.79 -4.94 5.17
C PHE A 74 -7.72 -4.59 4.02
N TYR A 75 -7.18 -4.55 2.82
CA TYR A 75 -7.91 -4.29 1.58
C TYR A 75 -7.76 -5.46 0.62
N GLU A 76 -8.82 -5.80 -0.10
CA GLU A 76 -8.70 -6.74 -1.22
C GLU A 76 -8.04 -6.10 -2.43
N GLY A 77 -7.37 -6.93 -3.24
CA GLY A 77 -6.49 -6.44 -4.30
C GLY A 77 -7.17 -5.82 -5.52
N LYS A 78 -8.49 -5.99 -5.77
CA LYS A 78 -9.11 -5.49 -7.01
C LYS A 78 -9.36 -3.99 -6.98
N ASN A 79 -10.25 -3.52 -6.12
CA ASN A 79 -10.68 -2.13 -6.05
C ASN A 79 -10.35 -1.50 -4.69
N GLY A 80 -9.39 -2.08 -3.96
CA GLY A 80 -8.95 -1.59 -2.65
C GLY A 80 -10.07 -1.56 -1.60
N ARG A 81 -11.00 -2.51 -1.65
CA ARG A 81 -12.18 -2.52 -0.76
C ARG A 81 -11.79 -3.09 0.61
N GLU A 82 -12.24 -2.44 1.68
CA GLU A 82 -11.90 -2.87 3.05
C GLU A 82 -12.53 -4.23 3.36
N VAL A 83 -11.71 -5.17 3.83
CA VAL A 83 -12.14 -6.53 4.20
C VAL A 83 -12.03 -6.81 5.70
N LEU A 84 -11.19 -6.04 6.40
CA LEU A 84 -11.09 -6.02 7.86
C LEU A 84 -10.48 -4.70 8.34
N SER A 85 -11.00 -4.17 9.44
CA SER A 85 -10.44 -3.02 10.16
C SER A 85 -10.57 -3.26 11.66
N LEU A 86 -9.50 -2.97 12.41
CA LEU A 86 -9.49 -3.04 13.87
C LEU A 86 -8.51 -2.05 14.46
N SER A 87 -8.72 -1.72 15.74
CA SER A 87 -7.74 -0.99 16.52
C SER A 87 -6.83 -1.95 17.28
N VAL A 88 -5.53 -1.66 17.33
CA VAL A 88 -4.53 -2.37 18.14
C VAL A 88 -3.91 -1.36 19.10
N TYR A 89 -3.80 -1.70 20.38
CA TYR A 89 -3.24 -0.84 21.40
C TYR A 89 -1.93 -1.44 21.90
N LEU A 90 -0.81 -0.82 21.56
CA LEU A 90 0.52 -1.26 21.95
C LEU A 90 0.97 -0.54 23.21
N ALA A 91 1.43 -1.31 24.19
CA ALA A 91 2.16 -0.76 25.33
C ALA A 91 3.53 -0.20 24.91
N PRO A 92 4.29 0.45 25.81
CA PRO A 92 5.65 0.87 25.52
C PRO A 92 6.52 -0.34 25.14
N TYR A 93 7.29 -0.22 24.06
CA TYR A 93 8.18 -1.28 23.56
C TYR A 93 7.50 -2.61 23.18
N ASP A 94 6.20 -2.58 22.96
CA ASP A 94 5.39 -3.75 22.62
C ASP A 94 5.42 -4.07 21.11
N ILE A 95 5.22 -5.34 20.78
CA ILE A 95 5.10 -5.83 19.41
C ILE A 95 3.81 -6.63 19.29
N TRP A 96 2.99 -6.31 18.29
CA TRP A 96 1.84 -7.13 17.94
C TRP A 96 2.12 -7.95 16.69
N THR A 97 1.83 -9.24 16.78
CA THR A 97 2.00 -10.20 15.68
C THR A 97 0.68 -10.84 15.26
N ALA A 98 0.52 -11.15 13.98
CA ALA A 98 -0.65 -11.83 13.45
C ALA A 98 -0.31 -12.62 12.17
N ALA A 99 -1.26 -13.43 11.70
CA ALA A 99 -1.20 -14.05 10.39
C ALA A 99 -2.55 -13.93 9.66
N VAL A 100 -2.49 -13.73 8.35
CA VAL A 100 -3.62 -13.90 7.44
C VAL A 100 -3.55 -15.31 6.87
N VAL A 101 -4.58 -16.10 7.14
CA VAL A 101 -4.63 -17.52 6.78
C VAL A 101 -5.84 -17.83 5.92
N ASN A 102 -5.70 -18.90 5.14
CA ASN A 102 -6.73 -19.40 4.25
C ASN A 102 -7.98 -19.91 5.02
N THR A 103 -9.18 -19.74 4.44
CA THR A 103 -10.45 -20.37 4.84
C THR A 103 -11.13 -21.01 3.63
N ALA A 104 -12.22 -21.76 3.84
CA ALA A 104 -12.96 -22.40 2.75
C ALA A 104 -13.35 -21.41 1.62
N ASP A 105 -13.86 -20.23 1.96
CA ASP A 105 -14.37 -19.26 0.98
C ASP A 105 -13.46 -18.04 0.74
N GLY A 106 -12.66 -17.64 1.73
CA GLY A 106 -11.79 -16.46 1.67
C GLY A 106 -10.61 -16.55 2.63
N ALA A 107 -10.34 -15.47 3.37
CA ALA A 107 -9.26 -15.42 4.37
C ALA A 107 -9.75 -14.97 5.75
N LYS A 108 -8.91 -15.16 6.76
CA LYS A 108 -9.13 -14.63 8.11
C LYS A 108 -7.83 -14.18 8.77
N LEU A 109 -7.94 -13.25 9.72
CA LEU A 109 -6.84 -12.87 10.60
C LEU A 109 -6.83 -13.77 11.84
N VAL A 110 -5.70 -14.36 12.16
CA VAL A 110 -5.45 -15.09 13.41
C VAL A 110 -4.30 -14.43 14.16
N THR A 111 -4.30 -14.52 15.48
CA THR A 111 -3.18 -14.07 16.30
C THR A 111 -3.12 -14.87 17.60
N ALA A 112 -1.89 -15.24 18.01
CA ALA A 112 -1.63 -15.76 19.35
C ALA A 112 -1.25 -14.64 20.34
N ASP A 113 -0.96 -13.45 19.80
CA ASP A 113 -0.58 -12.26 20.51
C ASP A 113 -1.69 -11.80 21.46
N LYS A 114 -1.29 -11.11 22.53
CA LYS A 114 -2.17 -10.70 23.62
C LYS A 114 -2.36 -9.19 23.71
N SER A 115 -1.64 -8.38 22.92
CA SER A 115 -1.88 -6.93 22.88
C SER A 115 -3.36 -6.65 22.61
N CYS A 116 -3.90 -5.63 23.27
CA CYS A 116 -5.34 -5.39 23.23
C CYS A 116 -5.78 -4.98 21.82
N THR A 117 -6.79 -5.69 21.30
CA THR A 117 -7.46 -5.38 20.03
C THR A 117 -8.90 -4.97 20.26
N ALA A 118 -9.40 -4.04 19.45
CA ALA A 118 -10.80 -3.62 19.47
C ALA A 118 -11.36 -3.64 18.03
N PRO A 119 -12.36 -4.48 17.72
CA PRO A 119 -12.92 -5.51 18.61
C PRO A 119 -11.89 -6.59 18.97
N ALA A 120 -12.15 -7.33 20.06
CA ALA A 120 -11.33 -8.47 20.43
C ALA A 120 -11.32 -9.52 19.30
N ILE A 121 -10.13 -10.02 18.96
CA ILE A 121 -9.99 -11.14 18.01
C ILE A 121 -10.32 -12.46 18.75
N PRO A 122 -11.30 -13.25 18.28
CA PRO A 122 -11.60 -14.57 18.83
C PRO A 122 -10.42 -15.55 18.70
N ALA A 123 -10.39 -16.61 19.51
CA ALA A 123 -9.31 -17.60 19.49
C ALA A 123 -9.18 -18.34 18.14
N ASP A 124 -10.28 -18.51 17.41
CA ASP A 124 -10.33 -19.10 16.07
C ASP A 124 -10.03 -18.08 14.95
N GLY A 125 -9.82 -16.80 15.30
CA GLY A 125 -9.55 -15.71 14.39
C GLY A 125 -10.79 -14.91 13.99
N LYS A 126 -10.57 -13.91 13.15
CA LYS A 126 -11.59 -13.02 12.60
C LYS A 126 -11.63 -13.12 11.09
N ASN A 127 -12.73 -13.61 10.54
CA ASN A 127 -12.93 -13.71 9.10
C ASN A 127 -12.89 -12.33 8.44
N PHE A 128 -12.28 -12.28 7.26
CA PHE A 128 -12.44 -11.16 6.34
C PHE A 128 -13.86 -11.20 5.76
N VAL A 129 -14.41 -10.03 5.49
CA VAL A 129 -15.80 -9.87 5.03
C VAL A 129 -15.86 -9.09 3.73
N ASN A 130 -17.00 -9.17 3.04
CA ASN A 130 -17.22 -8.53 1.74
C ASN A 130 -18.14 -7.30 1.79
N PHE A 131 -18.48 -6.78 2.98
CA PHE A 131 -19.47 -5.70 3.13
C PHE A 131 -19.13 -4.44 2.31
N ALA A 132 -17.84 -4.15 2.09
CA ALA A 132 -17.40 -2.99 1.31
C ALA A 132 -17.64 -3.10 -0.21
N TYR A 133 -17.94 -4.31 -0.72
CA TYR A 133 -18.15 -4.56 -2.16
C TYR A 133 -19.31 -5.52 -2.46
N SER A 134 -20.10 -5.88 -1.45
CA SER A 134 -21.38 -6.57 -1.61
C SER A 134 -22.52 -5.58 -1.81
N GLY A 135 -23.54 -5.97 -2.56
CA GLY A 135 -24.74 -5.15 -2.78
C GLY A 135 -24.79 -4.49 -4.17
N PRO A 136 -25.74 -3.57 -4.41
CA PRO A 136 -25.89 -2.92 -5.70
C PRO A 136 -24.68 -2.06 -6.03
N THR A 137 -24.29 -2.03 -7.30
CA THR A 137 -23.19 -1.18 -7.76
C THR A 137 -23.51 0.29 -7.54
N LEU A 138 -22.62 1.02 -6.85
CA LEU A 138 -22.80 2.44 -6.57
C LEU A 138 -21.85 3.27 -7.42
N GLU A 139 -22.37 4.31 -8.07
CA GLU A 139 -21.59 5.21 -8.92
C GLU A 139 -20.70 6.15 -8.07
N GLY A 140 -19.46 6.36 -8.52
CA GLY A 140 -18.47 7.26 -7.91
C GLY A 140 -17.46 6.55 -7.00
N ILE A 141 -16.71 7.34 -6.23
CA ILE A 141 -15.79 6.85 -5.21
C ILE A 141 -16.58 6.61 -3.93
N LYS A 142 -16.74 5.34 -3.56
CA LYS A 142 -17.52 4.91 -2.38
C LYS A 142 -16.71 3.91 -1.58
N GLY A 143 -16.69 4.07 -0.25
CA GLY A 143 -16.05 3.12 0.65
C GLY A 143 -16.81 1.78 0.79
N SER A 144 -18.09 1.75 0.44
CA SER A 144 -18.95 0.56 0.50
C SER A 144 -19.95 0.51 -0.67
N GLY A 145 -20.66 -0.62 -0.79
CA GLY A 145 -21.57 -0.91 -1.90
C GLY A 145 -20.87 -1.66 -3.04
N GLY A 146 -21.65 -2.23 -3.95
CA GLY A 146 -21.11 -3.00 -5.07
C GLY A 146 -20.17 -2.15 -5.93
N ASP A 147 -19.15 -2.79 -6.49
CA ASP A 147 -18.26 -2.18 -7.47
C ASP A 147 -18.41 -2.76 -8.87
N GLY A 148 -19.40 -3.65 -9.07
CA GLY A 148 -19.65 -4.33 -10.33
C GLY A 148 -18.69 -5.48 -10.64
N ALA A 149 -17.71 -5.76 -9.77
CA ALA A 149 -16.95 -6.99 -9.80
C ALA A 149 -17.66 -8.10 -9.00
N THR A 150 -17.02 -9.26 -8.87
CA THR A 150 -17.57 -10.38 -8.09
C THR A 150 -17.71 -10.00 -6.61
N THR A 151 -18.78 -10.42 -5.95
CA THR A 151 -18.98 -10.25 -4.50
C THR A 151 -18.39 -11.40 -3.67
N SER A 152 -17.67 -12.32 -4.31
CA SER A 152 -17.09 -13.51 -3.68
C SER A 152 -16.04 -13.16 -2.62
N LEU A 153 -16.03 -13.92 -1.53
CA LEU A 153 -14.98 -13.87 -0.50
C LEU A 153 -13.61 -14.30 -1.02
N ASP A 154 -13.52 -14.93 -2.21
CA ASP A 154 -12.23 -15.24 -2.84
C ASP A 154 -11.35 -13.99 -3.05
N ARG A 155 -11.97 -12.81 -3.25
CA ARG A 155 -11.24 -11.53 -3.34
C ARG A 155 -10.44 -11.22 -2.08
N THR A 156 -10.88 -11.69 -0.91
CA THR A 156 -10.19 -11.42 0.35
C THR A 156 -8.92 -12.25 0.53
N ARG A 157 -8.57 -13.12 -0.42
CA ARG A 157 -7.40 -13.99 -0.32
C ARG A 157 -6.09 -13.28 -0.60
N GLU A 158 -6.12 -12.11 -1.23
CA GLU A 158 -4.94 -11.32 -1.56
C GLU A 158 -5.27 -9.82 -1.62
N GLY A 159 -4.25 -8.99 -1.38
CA GLY A 159 -4.37 -7.54 -1.42
C GLY A 159 -3.24 -6.88 -0.66
N TYR A 160 -3.50 -5.75 0.01
CA TYR A 160 -2.49 -5.04 0.80
C TYR A 160 -3.08 -4.62 2.15
N PHE A 161 -2.23 -4.20 3.08
CA PHE A 161 -2.70 -3.69 4.37
C PHE A 161 -1.88 -2.51 4.86
N GLU A 162 -2.50 -1.69 5.71
CA GLU A 162 -1.89 -0.51 6.28
C GLU A 162 -2.07 -0.49 7.81
N ILE A 163 -1.09 0.09 8.49
CA ILE A 163 -1.13 0.34 9.93
C ILE A 163 -0.84 1.81 10.17
N ILE A 164 -1.77 2.52 10.80
CA ILE A 164 -1.71 3.97 11.03
C ILE A 164 -1.74 4.25 12.53
N GLU A 165 -0.77 4.98 13.05
CA GLU A 165 -0.79 5.53 14.41
C GLU A 165 -1.90 6.59 14.49
N MET A 166 -2.94 6.29 15.26
CA MET A 166 -4.02 7.24 15.52
C MET A 166 -3.64 8.31 16.53
N GLY A 167 -2.76 7.95 17.47
CA GLY A 167 -2.28 8.83 18.51
C GLY A 167 -1.52 8.10 19.61
N THR A 168 -0.88 8.90 20.46
CA THR A 168 -0.13 8.44 21.63
C THR A 168 -1.03 8.44 22.87
N ILE A 169 -0.90 7.41 23.71
CA ILE A 169 -1.69 7.23 24.93
C ILE A 169 -0.86 7.67 26.14
N THR A 170 -1.31 8.71 26.83
CA THR A 170 -0.65 9.23 28.05
C THR A 170 -1.48 9.02 29.32
N ASN A 171 -2.77 8.68 29.18
CA ASN A 171 -3.64 8.34 30.31
C ASN A 171 -3.06 7.14 31.08
N THR A 172 -2.79 7.32 32.37
CA THR A 172 -2.09 6.33 33.20
C THR A 172 -2.91 5.06 33.42
N ALA A 173 -4.23 5.16 33.52
CA ALA A 173 -5.12 4.01 33.71
C ALA A 173 -5.28 3.19 32.43
N ILE A 174 -5.40 3.83 31.27
CA ILE A 174 -5.41 3.14 29.97
C ILE A 174 -4.06 2.48 29.73
N ASN A 175 -2.94 3.18 30.02
CA ASN A 175 -1.60 2.61 29.92
C ASN A 175 -1.41 1.38 30.80
N ALA A 176 -1.84 1.45 32.06
CA ALA A 176 -1.79 0.29 32.96
C ALA A 176 -2.66 -0.87 32.44
N ALA A 177 -3.82 -0.57 31.83
CA ALA A 177 -4.72 -1.58 31.31
C ALA A 177 -4.16 -2.36 30.11
N ILE A 178 -3.41 -1.69 29.22
CA ILE A 178 -2.82 -2.33 28.03
C ILE A 178 -1.40 -2.88 28.26
N THR A 179 -0.72 -2.46 29.33
CA THR A 179 0.62 -2.95 29.66
C THR A 179 0.58 -4.41 30.09
N HIS A 180 1.52 -5.19 29.58
CA HIS A 180 1.61 -6.61 29.87
C HIS A 180 2.14 -6.85 31.30
N ALA A 181 1.41 -7.64 32.07
CA ALA A 181 1.86 -8.24 33.33
C ALA A 181 1.85 -9.76 33.15
N SER A 182 3.01 -10.40 33.38
CA SER A 182 3.17 -11.85 33.15
C SER A 182 2.75 -12.32 31.73
N GLY A 183 3.01 -11.48 30.72
CA GLY A 183 2.77 -11.79 29.30
C GLY A 183 1.37 -11.51 28.77
N VAL A 184 0.47 -10.92 29.58
CA VAL A 184 -0.89 -10.53 29.14
C VAL A 184 -1.22 -9.10 29.60
N PRO A 185 -1.98 -8.30 28.82
CA PRO A 185 -2.47 -7.02 29.30
C PRO A 185 -3.35 -7.14 30.55
N ALA A 186 -3.28 -6.15 31.43
CA ALA A 186 -4.04 -6.16 32.68
C ALA A 186 -5.57 -6.13 32.47
N ASN A 187 -6.07 -5.34 31.50
CA ASN A 187 -7.50 -5.20 31.26
C ASN A 187 -7.86 -4.62 29.87
N CYS A 188 -7.94 -5.46 28.84
CA CYS A 188 -8.34 -5.01 27.51
C CYS A 188 -9.78 -4.48 27.42
N ALA A 189 -10.66 -4.79 28.39
CA ALA A 189 -12.03 -4.31 28.37
C ALA A 189 -12.12 -2.78 28.42
N VAL A 190 -11.08 -2.10 28.95
CA VAL A 190 -11.01 -0.62 28.95
C VAL A 190 -11.04 -0.08 27.52
N VAL A 191 -10.13 -0.55 26.65
CA VAL A 191 -10.03 -0.06 25.26
C VAL A 191 -11.03 -0.71 24.31
N GLN A 192 -11.71 -1.78 24.74
CA GLN A 192 -12.78 -2.44 24.01
C GLN A 192 -14.18 -1.91 24.33
N ALA A 193 -14.30 -1.03 25.33
CA ALA A 193 -15.58 -0.47 25.73
C ALA A 193 -16.23 0.30 24.57
N ALA A 194 -17.53 0.07 24.35
CA ALA A 194 -18.28 0.81 23.33
C ALA A 194 -18.33 2.33 23.57
N THR A 195 -18.10 2.75 24.82
CA THR A 195 -18.02 4.15 25.24
C THR A 195 -16.61 4.73 25.14
N MET A 196 -15.61 3.93 24.74
CA MET A 196 -14.24 4.42 24.61
C MET A 196 -14.20 5.54 23.57
N ASP A 197 -13.65 6.68 23.96
CA ASP A 197 -13.43 7.83 23.10
C ASP A 197 -12.08 8.48 23.47
N MET A 198 -11.10 8.37 22.58
CA MET A 198 -9.80 9.02 22.71
C MET A 198 -9.64 10.20 21.74
N GLY A 199 -10.72 10.59 21.07
CA GLY A 199 -10.73 11.66 20.08
C GLY A 199 -10.48 13.04 20.67
N VAL A 200 -10.23 14.01 19.79
CA VAL A 200 -9.86 15.39 20.17
C VAL A 200 -10.95 16.13 20.96
N THR A 201 -12.21 15.76 20.84
CA THR A 201 -13.31 16.36 21.62
C THR A 201 -13.75 15.49 22.81
N SER A 202 -13.00 14.43 23.12
CA SER A 202 -13.39 13.49 24.17
C SER A 202 -13.48 14.17 25.53
N THR A 203 -14.63 13.99 26.19
CA THR A 203 -14.84 14.34 27.60
C THR A 203 -14.74 13.11 28.51
N LEU A 204 -14.38 11.95 27.97
CA LEU A 204 -14.31 10.70 28.70
C LEU A 204 -13.18 10.75 29.75
N ILE A 205 -13.50 10.40 30.98
CA ILE A 205 -12.54 10.25 32.08
C ILE A 205 -12.36 8.77 32.40
N VAL A 206 -11.12 8.29 32.37
CA VAL A 206 -10.74 6.94 32.77
C VAL A 206 -9.65 7.05 33.84
N GLY A 207 -9.89 6.44 35.00
CA GLY A 207 -8.95 6.48 36.13
C GLY A 207 -8.64 7.90 36.63
N GLY A 208 -9.60 8.82 36.55
CA GLY A 208 -9.43 10.21 36.99
C GLY A 208 -8.69 11.14 36.01
N GLN A 209 -8.32 10.65 34.83
CA GLN A 209 -7.66 11.44 33.78
C GLN A 209 -8.47 11.40 32.48
N SER A 210 -8.31 12.42 31.63
CA SER A 210 -8.90 12.41 30.28
C SER A 210 -8.40 11.19 29.50
N ALA A 211 -9.30 10.52 28.78
CA ALA A 211 -8.98 9.39 27.90
C ALA A 211 -8.38 9.82 26.55
N ARG A 212 -8.34 11.12 26.27
CA ARG A 212 -7.87 11.72 25.03
C ARG A 212 -6.47 11.25 24.65
N ALA A 213 -6.30 10.81 23.41
CA ALA A 213 -5.00 10.54 22.82
C ALA A 213 -4.31 11.86 22.43
N PHE A 214 -2.99 11.83 22.36
CA PHE A 214 -2.15 12.92 21.89
C PHE A 214 -1.61 12.61 20.51
N LYS A 215 -0.90 13.58 19.93
CA LYS A 215 -0.45 13.51 18.54
C LYS A 215 0.39 12.25 18.36
N ALA A 216 0.18 11.58 17.23
CA ALA A 216 1.02 10.45 16.85
C ALA A 216 2.48 10.92 16.82
N THR A 217 3.41 10.16 17.42
CA THR A 217 4.83 10.56 17.47
C THR A 217 5.75 9.69 16.63
N GLY A 218 5.20 8.71 15.91
CA GLY A 218 5.95 7.73 15.15
C GLY A 218 6.61 6.68 16.04
N GLY A 219 7.68 6.08 15.52
CA GLY A 219 8.39 4.96 16.15
C GLY A 219 7.72 3.60 15.93
N LEU A 220 6.83 3.50 14.93
CA LEU A 220 6.34 2.22 14.46
C LEU A 220 7.30 1.65 13.42
N SER A 221 7.63 0.38 13.56
CA SER A 221 8.34 -0.40 12.54
C SER A 221 7.66 -1.77 12.41
N GLY A 222 8.03 -2.57 11.42
CA GLY A 222 7.44 -3.89 11.28
C GLY A 222 7.97 -4.66 10.08
N THR A 223 7.52 -5.90 9.97
CA THR A 223 7.87 -6.81 8.88
C THR A 223 6.67 -7.69 8.54
N ALA A 224 6.66 -8.21 7.33
CA ALA A 224 5.74 -9.27 6.93
C ALA A 224 6.50 -10.34 6.12
N SER A 225 5.94 -11.53 6.06
CA SER A 225 6.51 -12.68 5.37
C SER A 225 5.38 -13.50 4.74
N LEU A 226 5.59 -13.91 3.49
CA LEU A 226 4.74 -14.89 2.81
C LEU A 226 5.39 -16.26 2.98
N VAL A 227 4.75 -17.14 3.75
CA VAL A 227 5.31 -18.45 4.11
C VAL A 227 4.50 -19.56 3.46
N ASN A 228 5.16 -20.39 2.66
CA ASN A 228 4.61 -21.64 2.16
C ASN A 228 5.38 -22.80 2.79
N VAL A 229 4.81 -23.39 3.85
CA VAL A 229 5.47 -24.48 4.59
C VAL A 229 5.63 -25.73 3.72
N ALA A 230 4.64 -26.04 2.89
CA ALA A 230 4.69 -27.21 2.01
C ALA A 230 5.69 -27.02 0.85
N GLY A 231 5.81 -25.80 0.34
CA GLY A 231 6.75 -25.41 -0.71
C GLY A 231 8.17 -25.11 -0.21
N GLY A 232 8.33 -24.87 1.09
CA GLY A 232 9.63 -24.61 1.72
C GLY A 232 10.15 -23.19 1.48
N THR A 233 9.25 -22.22 1.28
CA THR A 233 9.62 -20.85 0.94
C THR A 233 9.12 -19.84 1.99
N ASP A 234 9.93 -18.79 2.17
CA ASP A 234 9.65 -17.62 2.99
C ASP A 234 10.11 -16.38 2.21
N TYR A 235 9.18 -15.46 1.95
CA TYR A 235 9.45 -14.18 1.32
C TYR A 235 9.22 -13.03 2.31
N GLY A 236 10.23 -12.71 3.12
CA GLY A 236 10.20 -11.58 4.06
C GLY A 236 10.37 -10.21 3.38
N TYR A 237 9.60 -9.21 3.82
CA TYR A 237 9.68 -7.81 3.37
C TYR A 237 9.36 -6.81 4.50
N ALA A 238 9.83 -5.58 4.31
CA ALA A 238 9.51 -4.44 5.16
C ALA A 238 8.37 -3.61 4.54
N PRO A 239 7.55 -2.93 5.35
CA PRO A 239 6.57 -1.97 4.86
C PRO A 239 7.25 -0.71 4.30
N VAL A 240 6.51 0.03 3.47
CA VAL A 240 6.81 1.43 3.18
C VAL A 240 6.36 2.28 4.37
N VAL A 241 7.25 3.12 4.88
CA VAL A 241 7.03 3.83 6.14
C VAL A 241 6.91 5.33 5.90
N LEU A 242 5.85 5.96 6.44
CA LEU A 242 5.63 7.40 6.37
C LEU A 242 5.84 8.08 7.72
N GLU A 243 6.49 9.22 7.69
CA GLU A 243 6.72 10.13 8.82
C GLU A 243 5.96 11.44 8.63
N ALA A 244 5.66 12.11 9.73
CA ALA A 244 4.88 13.36 9.75
C ALA A 244 3.56 13.28 8.96
N PHE A 245 2.91 12.11 9.02
CA PHE A 245 1.63 11.80 8.41
C PHE A 245 0.47 12.58 9.03
N SER A 246 0.38 12.64 10.37
CA SER A 246 -0.75 13.33 11.01
C SER A 246 -0.71 14.84 10.76
N PRO A 247 -1.83 15.49 10.39
CA PRO A 247 -1.86 16.91 10.09
C PRO A 247 -1.31 17.72 11.26
N SER A 248 -0.56 18.77 10.94
CA SER A 248 0.17 19.61 11.88
C SER A 248 -0.73 20.15 13.00
N LEU A 249 -1.95 20.57 12.65
CA LEU A 249 -2.97 21.11 13.56
C LEU A 249 -3.84 20.04 14.23
N ALA A 250 -3.78 18.78 13.80
CA ALA A 250 -4.55 17.71 14.41
C ALA A 250 -3.84 17.21 15.68
N GLU A 251 -4.52 17.31 16.83
CA GLU A 251 -4.00 16.80 18.10
C GLU A 251 -4.00 15.27 18.16
N ASN A 252 -4.88 14.60 17.44
CA ASN A 252 -4.83 13.17 17.12
C ASN A 252 -5.80 12.92 15.94
N ILE A 253 -5.75 11.72 15.38
CA ILE A 253 -6.69 11.24 14.35
C ILE A 253 -7.44 9.99 14.81
N TRP A 254 -7.58 9.84 16.13
CA TRP A 254 -8.24 8.68 16.72
C TRP A 254 -9.71 8.65 16.37
N ASN A 255 -10.17 7.45 16.00
CA ASN A 255 -11.55 7.15 15.68
C ASN A 255 -11.92 5.79 16.28
N TYR A 256 -13.18 5.68 16.68
CA TYR A 256 -13.71 4.48 17.31
C TYR A 256 -13.59 3.22 16.41
N PRO A 257 -13.42 2.03 17.01
CA PRO A 257 -13.42 0.77 16.26
C PRO A 257 -14.66 0.58 15.39
N GLY A 258 -14.47 0.17 14.14
CA GLY A 258 -15.56 0.02 13.15
C GLY A 258 -15.81 1.26 12.29
N ASN A 259 -15.18 2.39 12.59
CA ASN A 259 -15.10 3.53 11.68
C ASN A 259 -14.10 3.23 10.54
N SER A 260 -14.34 3.70 9.32
CA SER A 260 -13.42 3.55 8.18
C SER A 260 -12.22 4.51 8.19
N TYR A 261 -12.08 5.35 9.21
CA TYR A 261 -11.00 6.33 9.38
C TYR A 261 -10.22 6.09 10.68
N PRO A 262 -8.93 6.48 10.76
CA PRO A 262 -8.18 7.17 9.72
C PRO A 262 -7.79 6.27 8.55
N ASP A 263 -7.49 6.92 7.44
CA ASP A 263 -7.01 6.34 6.18
C ASP A 263 -6.01 7.30 5.52
N MET A 264 -5.53 7.02 4.31
CA MET A 264 -4.56 7.89 3.64
C MET A 264 -5.08 9.31 3.35
N THR A 265 -6.40 9.55 3.39
CA THR A 265 -6.95 10.91 3.30
C THR A 265 -6.67 11.75 4.55
N SER A 266 -6.34 11.10 5.67
CA SER A 266 -5.99 11.76 6.94
C SER A 266 -4.56 12.31 6.96
N ALA A 267 -3.78 12.18 5.87
CA ALA A 267 -2.41 12.67 5.83
C ALA A 267 -2.32 14.21 5.87
N GLU A 268 -1.16 14.72 6.25
CA GLU A 268 -0.76 16.11 6.04
C GLU A 268 -0.84 16.48 4.55
N HIS A 269 -1.28 17.69 4.28
CA HIS A 269 -1.55 18.20 2.93
C HIS A 269 -0.28 18.75 2.25
N THR A 270 0.88 18.58 2.87
CA THR A 270 2.19 18.94 2.31
C THR A 270 3.06 17.71 2.25
N SER A 271 3.66 17.43 1.09
CA SER A 271 4.60 16.32 0.90
C SER A 271 6.02 16.82 0.72
N LEU A 272 7.02 16.08 1.24
CA LEU A 272 8.44 16.28 0.90
C LEU A 272 8.97 15.10 0.11
N VAL A 273 9.42 15.35 -1.12
CA VAL A 273 10.00 14.34 -2.01
C VAL A 273 11.44 14.70 -2.36
N LEU A 274 12.38 13.77 -2.12
CA LEU A 274 13.76 13.92 -2.57
C LEU A 274 13.84 13.69 -4.08
N TYR A 275 14.30 14.70 -4.81
CA TYR A 275 14.42 14.68 -6.26
C TYR A 275 15.67 15.42 -6.72
N GLU A 276 16.51 14.76 -7.52
CA GLU A 276 17.76 15.32 -8.09
C GLU A 276 18.67 16.02 -7.05
N GLY A 277 18.77 15.45 -5.85
CA GLY A 277 19.61 16.01 -4.76
C GLY A 277 19.01 17.20 -4.02
N SER A 278 17.76 17.58 -4.33
CA SER A 278 16.98 18.60 -3.65
C SER A 278 15.72 18.00 -3.01
N VAL A 279 15.05 18.76 -2.15
CA VAL A 279 13.71 18.40 -1.65
C VAL A 279 12.67 19.25 -2.38
N VAL A 280 11.67 18.59 -2.94
CA VAL A 280 10.48 19.20 -3.51
C VAL A 280 9.40 19.19 -2.42
N SER A 281 8.99 20.39 -2.00
CA SER A 281 7.89 20.60 -1.06
C SER A 281 6.68 21.05 -1.84
N SER A 282 5.63 20.25 -1.82
CA SER A 282 4.41 20.51 -2.60
C SER A 282 3.18 20.46 -1.70
N SER A 283 2.26 21.42 -1.87
CA SER A 283 0.98 21.44 -1.16
C SER A 283 -0.16 20.86 -2.01
N TRP A 284 -1.13 20.27 -1.33
CA TRP A 284 -2.18 19.45 -1.93
C TRP A 284 -3.54 19.79 -1.34
N ASN A 285 -4.61 19.58 -2.11
CA ASN A 285 -5.97 19.72 -1.61
C ASN A 285 -6.45 18.51 -0.79
N LYS A 286 -5.78 17.36 -0.92
CA LYS A 286 -6.10 16.11 -0.22
C LYS A 286 -4.84 15.47 0.34
N GLY A 287 -4.92 14.93 1.56
CA GLY A 287 -3.84 14.13 2.15
C GLY A 287 -3.46 12.89 1.30
N SER A 288 -4.44 12.26 0.63
CA SER A 288 -4.18 11.12 -0.26
C SER A 288 -3.32 11.48 -1.47
N ASP A 289 -3.39 12.72 -1.96
CA ASP A 289 -2.57 13.19 -3.08
C ASP A 289 -1.14 13.48 -2.60
N ALA A 290 -0.99 14.00 -1.36
CA ALA A 290 0.30 14.13 -0.71
C ALA A 290 1.00 12.78 -0.54
N VAL A 291 0.27 11.75 -0.09
CA VAL A 291 0.79 10.36 -0.02
C VAL A 291 1.10 9.83 -1.42
N SER A 292 0.22 10.08 -2.40
CA SER A 292 0.46 9.64 -3.78
C SER A 292 1.78 10.18 -4.31
N ALA A 293 2.05 11.49 -4.13
CA ALA A 293 3.29 12.13 -4.56
C ALA A 293 4.56 11.46 -4.01
N LEU A 294 4.52 10.95 -2.77
CA LEU A 294 5.64 10.21 -2.18
C LEU A 294 5.93 8.87 -2.87
N LEU A 295 4.90 8.28 -3.47
CA LEU A 295 4.93 6.94 -4.08
C LEU A 295 4.98 6.99 -5.61
N MET A 296 4.95 8.19 -6.21
CA MET A 296 4.94 8.39 -7.66
C MET A 296 6.27 7.98 -8.29
N HIS A 297 6.19 7.00 -9.19
CA HIS A 297 7.31 6.51 -9.97
C HIS A 297 6.93 6.48 -11.44
N ASP A 298 7.82 6.94 -12.33
CA ASP A 298 7.60 6.88 -13.78
C ASP A 298 8.09 5.55 -14.38
N ASN A 299 8.98 4.83 -13.68
CA ASN A 299 9.35 3.45 -14.01
C ASN A 299 9.48 2.56 -12.78
N ILE A 300 9.08 1.29 -12.93
CA ILE A 300 9.46 0.17 -12.05
C ILE A 300 10.46 -0.70 -12.81
N ILE A 301 11.58 -1.02 -12.18
CA ILE A 301 12.69 -1.76 -12.80
C ILE A 301 13.05 -2.95 -11.91
N ASN A 302 13.07 -4.14 -12.51
CA ASN A 302 13.66 -5.31 -11.88
C ASN A 302 14.10 -6.34 -12.91
N GLU A 303 14.76 -7.37 -12.41
CA GLU A 303 15.10 -8.57 -13.15
C GLU A 303 14.00 -9.64 -13.10
N TYR A 304 14.13 -10.66 -13.93
CA TYR A 304 13.36 -11.90 -13.89
C TYR A 304 14.25 -13.09 -14.21
N VAL A 305 13.91 -14.23 -13.62
CA VAL A 305 14.66 -15.48 -13.70
C VAL A 305 13.68 -16.62 -13.93
N LEU A 306 13.89 -17.39 -15.01
CA LEU A 306 13.05 -18.52 -15.43
C LEU A 306 13.87 -19.78 -15.75
N ASP A 307 14.98 -19.99 -15.04
CA ASP A 307 15.96 -21.06 -15.33
C ASP A 307 15.28 -22.42 -15.25
N SER A 308 15.21 -23.10 -16.37
CA SER A 308 14.60 -24.42 -16.49
C SER A 308 15.36 -25.49 -15.70
N ALA A 309 16.68 -25.36 -15.51
CA ALA A 309 17.48 -26.34 -14.78
C ALA A 309 17.19 -26.34 -13.28
N THR A 310 16.87 -25.18 -12.72
CA THR A 310 16.48 -24.99 -11.32
C THR A 310 14.98 -24.75 -11.13
N LEU A 311 14.17 -24.89 -12.19
CA LEU A 311 12.73 -24.54 -12.19
C LEU A 311 12.47 -23.18 -11.54
N SER A 312 13.30 -22.20 -11.85
CA SER A 312 13.15 -20.88 -11.25
C SER A 312 11.92 -20.17 -11.79
N GLY A 313 11.27 -19.41 -10.94
CA GLY A 313 10.18 -18.52 -11.26
C GLY A 313 10.41 -17.13 -10.71
N THR A 314 9.72 -16.15 -11.29
CA THR A 314 9.70 -14.78 -10.78
C THR A 314 8.30 -14.21 -10.87
N ASP A 315 7.84 -13.61 -9.79
CA ASP A 315 6.64 -12.76 -9.76
C ASP A 315 6.99 -11.38 -9.19
N TRP A 316 6.40 -10.32 -9.74
CA TRP A 316 6.50 -8.95 -9.22
C TRP A 316 5.17 -8.52 -8.63
N VAL A 317 5.15 -8.15 -7.37
CA VAL A 317 3.98 -7.57 -6.72
C VAL A 317 4.03 -6.06 -6.84
N ILE A 318 3.00 -5.47 -7.46
CA ILE A 318 2.85 -4.02 -7.63
C ILE A 318 1.49 -3.60 -7.07
N THR A 319 1.52 -2.82 -6.00
CA THR A 319 0.34 -2.25 -5.36
C THR A 319 0.31 -0.74 -5.52
N MET A 320 -0.86 -0.17 -5.75
CA MET A 320 -1.13 1.26 -5.89
C MET A 320 -2.01 1.75 -4.73
N PRO A 321 -1.46 2.03 -3.52
CA PRO A 321 -2.26 2.15 -2.29
C PRO A 321 -3.28 3.31 -2.26
N THR A 322 -3.13 4.26 -3.18
CA THR A 322 -4.01 5.43 -3.27
C THR A 322 -5.03 5.34 -4.41
N LYS A 323 -5.02 4.28 -5.21
CA LYS A 323 -5.88 4.17 -6.40
C LYS A 323 -7.37 4.20 -6.06
N ARG A 324 -7.78 3.57 -4.95
CA ARG A 324 -9.16 3.65 -4.42
C ARG A 324 -9.69 5.06 -4.16
N TYR A 325 -8.83 6.08 -3.96
CA TYR A 325 -9.26 7.46 -3.71
C TYR A 325 -9.42 8.28 -5.00
N ASN A 326 -8.95 7.75 -6.13
CA ASN A 326 -8.85 8.50 -7.38
C ASN A 326 -9.62 7.81 -8.53
N VAL A 327 -9.93 6.52 -8.39
CA VAL A 327 -10.67 5.73 -9.38
C VAL A 327 -12.14 5.59 -8.96
N PRO A 328 -13.09 6.25 -9.66
CA PRO A 328 -14.51 6.05 -9.40
C PRO A 328 -15.00 4.72 -9.99
N VAL A 329 -16.04 4.15 -9.37
CA VAL A 329 -16.83 3.06 -9.94
C VAL A 329 -17.89 3.62 -10.88
N HIS A 330 -18.02 3.06 -12.07
CA HIS A 330 -19.19 3.29 -12.91
C HIS A 330 -20.23 2.18 -12.68
N ASN A 331 -21.48 2.57 -12.40
CA ASN A 331 -22.59 1.64 -12.30
C ASN A 331 -23.12 1.30 -13.69
N SER A 332 -22.88 0.08 -14.16
CA SER A 332 -23.30 -0.40 -15.48
C SER A 332 -24.81 -0.44 -15.72
N SER A 333 -25.63 -0.27 -14.67
CA SER A 333 -27.08 -0.08 -14.80
C SER A 333 -27.45 1.30 -15.35
N LEU A 334 -26.51 2.26 -15.34
CA LEU A 334 -26.69 3.60 -15.86
C LEU A 334 -26.21 3.66 -17.31
N THR A 335 -27.01 4.29 -18.17
CA THR A 335 -26.69 4.42 -19.61
C THR A 335 -25.63 5.46 -19.91
N LYS A 336 -25.33 6.34 -18.95
CA LYS A 336 -24.31 7.39 -19.06
C LYS A 336 -23.45 7.37 -17.82
N ASP A 337 -22.14 7.45 -18.04
CA ASP A 337 -21.16 7.67 -16.99
C ASP A 337 -21.11 9.16 -16.62
N ALA A 338 -21.48 9.48 -15.39
CA ALA A 338 -21.42 10.84 -14.86
C ALA A 338 -20.23 11.04 -13.91
N THR A 339 -19.43 10.00 -13.66
CA THR A 339 -18.31 10.09 -12.72
C THR A 339 -17.19 10.93 -13.29
N GLN A 340 -16.45 11.61 -12.40
CA GLN A 340 -15.21 12.28 -12.72
C GLN A 340 -14.03 11.40 -12.30
N LEU A 341 -13.06 11.22 -13.19
CA LEU A 341 -11.82 10.52 -12.89
C LEU A 341 -10.85 11.48 -12.19
N PHE A 342 -9.95 10.98 -11.35
CA PHE A 342 -8.93 11.80 -10.71
C PHE A 342 -7.52 11.31 -11.07
N SER A 343 -6.60 12.25 -11.21
CA SER A 343 -5.18 11.97 -11.37
C SER A 343 -4.63 11.09 -10.25
N PRO A 344 -3.60 10.27 -10.50
CA PRO A 344 -2.90 10.06 -11.77
C PRO A 344 -3.44 8.89 -12.60
N PHE A 345 -4.61 8.33 -12.26
CA PHE A 345 -5.15 7.15 -12.93
C PHE A 345 -5.91 7.53 -14.20
N THR A 346 -5.76 6.73 -15.25
CA THR A 346 -6.33 7.02 -16.58
C THR A 346 -7.58 6.21 -16.90
N SER A 347 -8.01 5.38 -15.95
CA SER A 347 -9.15 4.50 -16.12
C SER A 347 -10.07 4.50 -14.90
N LYS A 348 -11.36 4.37 -15.18
CA LYS A 348 -12.40 4.19 -14.16
C LYS A 348 -12.62 2.71 -13.90
N PHE A 349 -13.17 2.36 -12.74
CA PHE A 349 -13.50 0.98 -12.42
C PHE A 349 -14.82 0.58 -13.07
N TRP A 350 -14.77 -0.39 -13.99
CA TRP A 350 -15.94 -0.93 -14.68
C TRP A 350 -16.17 -2.40 -14.30
N GLY A 351 -17.39 -2.68 -13.87
CA GLY A 351 -17.94 -4.04 -13.74
C GLY A 351 -18.61 -4.50 -15.03
N ASN A 352 -18.64 -5.82 -15.26
CA ASN A 352 -18.92 -6.46 -16.55
C ASN A 352 -20.21 -5.94 -17.26
N GLY A 353 -20.09 -5.69 -18.57
CA GLY A 353 -21.19 -5.22 -19.44
C GLY A 353 -20.78 -4.93 -20.90
N ASN A 354 -19.49 -4.73 -21.18
CA ASN A 354 -18.95 -4.69 -22.54
C ASN A 354 -17.45 -5.06 -22.54
N SER A 355 -17.04 -5.74 -23.60
CA SER A 355 -15.91 -6.68 -23.66
C SER A 355 -14.50 -6.08 -23.66
N TRP A 356 -14.23 -5.02 -22.87
CA TRP A 356 -12.92 -4.35 -22.88
C TRP A 356 -12.31 -3.94 -21.52
N ARG A 357 -13.00 -4.06 -20.38
CA ARG A 357 -12.48 -3.54 -19.09
C ARG A 357 -12.95 -4.37 -17.88
N ASN A 358 -12.12 -5.31 -17.43
CA ASN A 358 -12.22 -5.85 -16.07
C ASN A 358 -11.39 -4.94 -15.15
N GLY A 359 -12.05 -4.15 -14.28
CA GLY A 359 -11.36 -3.26 -13.35
C GLY A 359 -10.95 -1.90 -13.96
N ALA A 360 -9.96 -1.25 -13.35
CA ALA A 360 -9.43 0.05 -13.76
C ALA A 360 -7.98 -0.12 -14.27
N CYS A 361 -7.86 -0.43 -15.56
CA CYS A 361 -6.62 -0.76 -16.24
C CYS A 361 -5.76 0.43 -16.63
N GLU A 362 -4.54 0.47 -16.08
CA GLU A 362 -3.48 1.38 -16.47
C GLU A 362 -2.56 0.72 -17.51
N GLN A 363 -2.33 1.39 -18.65
CA GLN A 363 -1.48 0.86 -19.71
C GLN A 363 0.01 1.04 -19.37
N ILE A 364 0.80 0.00 -19.68
CA ILE A 364 2.25 -0.01 -19.51
C ILE A 364 2.89 0.06 -20.90
N PHE A 365 3.52 1.17 -21.26
CA PHE A 365 4.00 1.35 -22.64
C PHE A 365 5.24 0.50 -22.97
N GLY A 366 6.16 0.29 -22.01
CA GLY A 366 7.31 -0.63 -22.17
C GLY A 366 6.92 -2.11 -22.34
N LEU A 367 5.66 -2.45 -22.04
CA LEU A 367 5.06 -3.78 -22.22
C LEU A 367 3.90 -3.79 -23.23
N SER A 368 3.73 -2.69 -23.97
CA SER A 368 2.71 -2.58 -25.02
C SER A 368 3.18 -3.18 -26.35
N THR A 369 4.46 -3.53 -26.43
CA THR A 369 5.05 -4.27 -27.54
C THR A 369 5.05 -5.77 -27.23
N THR A 370 4.82 -6.60 -28.25
CA THR A 370 4.96 -8.05 -28.15
C THR A 370 6.12 -8.49 -29.05
N PRO A 371 7.29 -8.88 -28.49
CA PRO A 371 7.66 -8.92 -27.06
C PRO A 371 7.97 -7.53 -26.46
N PRO A 372 7.93 -7.38 -25.11
CA PRO A 372 8.28 -6.16 -24.41
C PRO A 372 9.76 -5.78 -24.57
N ASP A 373 10.07 -4.49 -24.35
CA ASP A 373 11.45 -4.02 -24.28
C ASP A 373 12.16 -4.70 -23.10
N THR A 374 13.03 -5.66 -23.43
CA THR A 374 13.70 -6.53 -22.47
C THR A 374 15.18 -6.63 -22.81
N TRP A 375 15.98 -6.80 -21.77
CA TRP A 375 17.42 -7.00 -21.87
C TRP A 375 17.79 -8.32 -21.23
N ASN A 376 18.62 -9.11 -21.90
CA ASN A 376 19.24 -10.27 -21.28
C ASN A 376 20.45 -9.86 -20.42
N ARG A 377 21.08 -10.85 -19.78
CA ARG A 377 22.27 -10.66 -18.94
C ARG A 377 23.47 -10.05 -19.69
N GLU A 378 23.64 -10.37 -20.97
CA GLU A 378 24.76 -9.93 -21.82
C GLU A 378 24.51 -8.60 -22.55
N GLY A 379 23.40 -7.91 -22.28
CA GLY A 379 23.06 -6.62 -22.90
C GLY A 379 22.42 -6.74 -24.30
N GLY A 380 22.09 -7.95 -24.73
CA GLY A 380 21.20 -8.19 -25.85
C GLY A 380 19.82 -7.61 -25.56
N LYS A 381 19.39 -6.66 -26.41
CA LYS A 381 18.11 -5.99 -26.29
C LYS A 381 17.14 -6.54 -27.32
N VAL A 382 15.92 -6.85 -26.89
CA VAL A 382 14.78 -6.92 -27.81
C VAL A 382 14.10 -5.55 -27.79
N THR A 383 14.08 -4.88 -28.93
CA THR A 383 13.32 -3.65 -29.15
C THR A 383 12.30 -3.93 -30.23
N TYR A 384 11.04 -3.57 -30.02
CA TYR A 384 10.07 -3.60 -31.12
C TYR A 384 10.31 -2.41 -32.07
N ALA A 385 10.06 -2.62 -33.37
CA ALA A 385 10.17 -1.53 -34.35
C ALA A 385 9.10 -0.47 -34.06
N GLU A 386 9.54 0.77 -33.79
CA GLU A 386 8.63 1.92 -33.69
C GLU A 386 7.80 2.03 -34.98
N GLY A 387 6.46 2.05 -34.88
CA GLY A 387 5.60 2.35 -36.03
C GLY A 387 4.29 1.55 -36.16
N VAL A 388 4.06 0.51 -35.34
CA VAL A 388 2.74 -0.14 -35.26
C VAL A 388 2.10 0.24 -33.93
N PRO A 389 0.89 0.87 -33.91
CA PRO A 389 0.17 1.05 -32.67
C PRO A 389 0.02 -0.31 -32.00
N PRO A 390 0.36 -0.46 -30.70
CA PRO A 390 -0.05 -1.62 -29.95
C PRO A 390 -1.53 -1.87 -30.25
N PRO A 391 -1.96 -3.07 -30.66
CA PRO A 391 -3.39 -3.36 -30.64
C PRO A 391 -3.90 -3.04 -29.23
N ASP A 392 -5.20 -2.75 -29.09
CA ASP A 392 -5.87 -2.39 -27.83
C ASP A 392 -5.79 -3.48 -26.72
N GLY A 393 -4.81 -4.39 -26.75
CA GLY A 393 -4.51 -5.49 -25.83
C GLY A 393 -3.04 -5.58 -25.35
N GLY A 394 -2.31 -4.47 -25.23
CA GLY A 394 -1.02 -4.46 -24.50
C GLY A 394 -1.17 -4.79 -23.00
N THR A 395 -0.07 -5.16 -22.33
CA THR A 395 -0.07 -5.49 -20.89
C THR A 395 -0.57 -4.31 -20.03
N ARG A 396 -1.45 -4.59 -19.07
CA ARG A 396 -2.11 -3.58 -18.22
C ARG A 396 -2.13 -3.99 -16.74
N LEU A 397 -2.08 -3.00 -15.85
CA LEU A 397 -2.31 -3.17 -14.41
C LEU A 397 -3.73 -2.70 -14.06
N CYS A 398 -4.65 -3.63 -13.82
CA CYS A 398 -6.07 -3.32 -13.65
C CYS A 398 -6.52 -3.16 -12.20
N TRP A 399 -5.74 -3.71 -11.28
CA TRP A 399 -6.14 -3.86 -9.89
C TRP A 399 -5.41 -2.86 -9.01
N GLU A 400 -5.86 -2.72 -7.77
CA GLU A 400 -5.13 -2.01 -6.70
C GLU A 400 -3.81 -2.73 -6.42
N THR A 401 -3.83 -4.06 -6.36
CA THR A 401 -2.69 -4.95 -6.19
C THR A 401 -2.64 -5.92 -7.36
N ASN A 402 -1.52 -5.91 -8.08
CA ASN A 402 -1.28 -6.71 -9.27
C ASN A 402 -0.06 -7.61 -9.03
N VAL A 403 -0.09 -8.83 -9.53
CA VAL A 403 1.07 -9.73 -9.52
C VAL A 403 1.47 -10.01 -10.95
N VAL A 404 2.58 -9.43 -11.39
CA VAL A 404 3.11 -9.66 -12.73
C VAL A 404 3.90 -10.96 -12.72
N THR A 405 3.54 -11.89 -13.59
CA THR A 405 4.23 -13.18 -13.73
C THR A 405 4.82 -13.31 -15.13
N PHE A 406 5.97 -13.97 -15.23
CA PHE A 406 6.71 -14.10 -16.48
C PHE A 406 6.58 -15.51 -17.04
N ASN A 407 6.18 -15.65 -18.30
CA ASN A 407 5.99 -16.93 -19.00
C ASN A 407 5.27 -18.02 -18.16
N ASN A 408 4.24 -17.63 -17.40
CA ASN A 408 3.44 -18.52 -16.55
C ASN A 408 4.23 -19.19 -15.41
N ALA A 409 5.13 -18.45 -14.75
CA ALA A 409 5.83 -18.94 -13.55
C ALA A 409 4.89 -19.13 -12.34
N HIS A 410 3.96 -18.19 -12.13
CA HIS A 410 2.92 -18.22 -11.10
C HIS A 410 3.41 -18.52 -9.66
N VAL A 411 4.57 -17.98 -9.27
CA VAL A 411 5.19 -18.24 -7.95
C VAL A 411 4.22 -18.00 -6.78
N LEU A 412 3.43 -16.93 -6.86
CA LEU A 412 2.46 -16.55 -5.82
C LEU A 412 1.02 -17.02 -6.10
N GLY A 413 0.76 -17.56 -7.29
CA GLY A 413 -0.56 -18.04 -7.72
C GLY A 413 -1.68 -17.01 -7.56
N SER A 414 -1.40 -15.75 -7.91
CA SER A 414 -2.33 -14.61 -7.73
C SER A 414 -3.59 -14.73 -8.59
N GLY A 415 -4.74 -14.31 -8.06
CA GLY A 415 -5.97 -14.13 -8.83
C GLY A 415 -6.05 -12.78 -9.54
N ASN A 416 -5.13 -11.87 -9.22
CA ASN A 416 -4.96 -10.55 -9.83
C ASN A 416 -3.71 -10.52 -10.73
N GLU A 417 -3.39 -11.66 -11.34
CA GLU A 417 -2.18 -11.82 -12.12
C GLU A 417 -2.20 -11.05 -13.44
N VAL A 418 -1.00 -10.67 -13.88
CA VAL A 418 -0.73 -10.05 -15.17
C VAL A 418 0.39 -10.83 -15.84
N LEU A 419 0.07 -11.56 -16.91
CA LEU A 419 1.07 -12.33 -17.64
C LEU A 419 1.90 -11.42 -18.55
N VAL A 420 3.22 -11.49 -18.40
CA VAL A 420 4.18 -10.84 -19.28
C VAL A 420 4.97 -11.90 -20.05
N PRO A 421 4.74 -12.03 -21.37
CA PRO A 421 5.53 -12.93 -22.19
C PRO A 421 6.92 -12.34 -22.40
N VAL A 422 7.97 -13.13 -22.16
CA VAL A 422 9.37 -12.76 -22.35
C VAL A 422 10.09 -13.79 -23.23
N ILE A 423 11.05 -13.33 -24.04
CA ILE A 423 11.81 -14.21 -24.94
C ILE A 423 13.02 -14.82 -24.23
N PHE A 424 13.70 -14.02 -23.40
CA PHE A 424 14.84 -14.53 -22.67
C PHE A 424 14.38 -15.34 -21.46
N GLU A 425 15.16 -16.36 -21.11
CA GLU A 425 14.98 -17.13 -19.87
C GLU A 425 15.30 -16.26 -18.64
N HIS A 426 16.23 -15.31 -18.81
CA HIS A 426 16.66 -14.38 -17.77
C HIS A 426 16.87 -13.00 -18.35
N GLY A 427 16.51 -11.98 -17.59
CA GLY A 427 16.73 -10.62 -18.02
C GLY A 427 16.22 -9.59 -17.04
N TRP A 428 16.08 -8.36 -17.52
CA TRP A 428 15.44 -7.29 -16.80
C TRP A 428 14.60 -6.45 -17.74
N LEU A 429 13.63 -5.72 -17.17
CA LEU A 429 12.85 -4.76 -17.92
C LEU A 429 12.43 -3.56 -17.06
N PRO A 430 12.24 -2.39 -17.70
CA PRO A 430 11.55 -1.26 -17.12
C PRO A 430 10.05 -1.29 -17.48
N MET A 431 9.17 -1.18 -16.48
CA MET A 431 7.75 -0.89 -16.67
C MET A 431 7.54 0.62 -16.58
N SER A 432 7.33 1.27 -17.72
CA SER A 432 7.11 2.72 -17.80
C SER A 432 5.64 3.10 -17.68
N PHE A 433 5.36 4.11 -16.85
CA PHE A 433 4.06 4.75 -16.66
C PHE A 433 4.07 6.17 -17.25
N ASN A 434 3.68 6.28 -18.51
CA ASN A 434 3.75 7.53 -19.27
C ASN A 434 2.51 7.74 -20.16
N SER A 435 1.35 7.22 -19.75
CA SER A 435 0.11 7.51 -20.47
C SER A 435 -0.14 9.01 -20.50
N VAL A 436 -0.42 9.52 -21.69
CA VAL A 436 -0.83 10.90 -21.94
C VAL A 436 -2.02 10.88 -22.91
N ASP A 437 -2.78 11.98 -22.93
CA ASP A 437 -3.83 12.24 -23.91
C ASP A 437 -4.93 11.17 -24.00
N ARG A 438 -5.17 10.42 -22.90
CA ARG A 438 -6.19 9.37 -22.86
C ARG A 438 -7.59 9.98 -22.89
N PRO A 439 -8.44 9.64 -23.87
CA PRO A 439 -9.82 10.11 -23.86
C PRO A 439 -10.56 9.58 -22.64
N VAL A 440 -11.16 10.47 -21.84
CA VAL A 440 -12.01 10.08 -20.70
C VAL A 440 -13.31 10.86 -20.69
N VAL A 441 -14.39 10.20 -20.31
CA VAL A 441 -15.70 10.85 -20.12
C VAL A 441 -15.67 11.69 -18.86
N ASN A 442 -16.11 12.96 -18.96
CA ASN A 442 -16.15 13.98 -17.89
C ASN A 442 -14.79 14.46 -17.36
N GLY A 443 -13.71 14.22 -18.10
CA GLY A 443 -12.37 14.71 -17.77
C GLY A 443 -11.72 14.03 -16.56
N GLN A 444 -10.46 14.41 -16.32
CA GLN A 444 -9.64 14.01 -15.19
C GLN A 444 -9.36 15.23 -14.31
N THR A 445 -9.69 15.17 -13.03
CA THR A 445 -9.36 16.22 -12.06
C THR A 445 -8.01 15.96 -11.43
N ASP A 446 -7.13 16.95 -11.50
CA ASP A 446 -5.78 16.88 -10.94
C ASP A 446 -5.74 17.28 -9.45
N GLY A 447 -4.58 17.11 -8.79
CA GLY A 447 -4.39 17.41 -7.36
C GLY A 447 -4.65 18.88 -6.99
N ASN A 448 -4.50 19.79 -7.96
CA ASN A 448 -4.83 21.21 -7.84
C ASN A 448 -6.27 21.57 -8.25
N SER A 449 -7.14 20.58 -8.41
CA SER A 449 -8.54 20.71 -8.83
C SER A 449 -8.76 21.23 -10.26
N VAL A 450 -7.72 21.28 -11.09
CA VAL A 450 -7.88 21.57 -12.53
C VAL A 450 -8.45 20.34 -13.24
N ILE A 451 -9.41 20.56 -14.13
CA ILE A 451 -10.05 19.50 -14.92
C ILE A 451 -9.44 19.48 -16.32
N HIS A 452 -8.87 18.34 -16.69
CA HIS A 452 -8.30 18.08 -18.01
C HIS A 452 -9.30 17.29 -18.85
N SER A 453 -9.42 17.61 -20.14
CA SER A 453 -10.28 16.88 -21.09
C SER A 453 -9.74 15.48 -21.44
N GLN A 454 -8.46 15.24 -21.18
CA GLN A 454 -7.77 13.98 -21.40
C GLN A 454 -7.04 13.58 -20.12
N ALA A 455 -6.91 12.28 -19.87
CA ALA A 455 -6.20 11.77 -18.71
C ALA A 455 -4.73 11.46 -19.01
N ALA A 456 -3.91 11.61 -17.99
CA ALA A 456 -2.49 11.25 -18.02
C ALA A 456 -2.06 10.56 -16.71
N HIS A 457 -0.93 9.86 -16.79
CA HIS A 457 -0.14 9.37 -15.65
C HIS A 457 0.67 10.53 -15.07
N SER A 458 -0.03 11.47 -14.45
CA SER A 458 0.59 12.61 -13.77
C SER A 458 -0.30 13.16 -12.67
N LEU A 459 0.33 13.79 -11.68
CA LEU A 459 -0.33 14.43 -10.55
C LEU A 459 0.31 15.81 -10.30
N THR A 460 -0.46 16.88 -10.41
CA THR A 460 0.01 18.27 -10.24
C THR A 460 -0.42 18.86 -8.90
N SER A 461 0.54 19.43 -8.18
CA SER A 461 0.32 20.07 -6.89
C SER A 461 -0.28 21.47 -7.02
N ASN A 462 -0.75 22.04 -5.90
CA ASN A 462 -1.25 23.41 -5.85
C ASN A 462 -0.18 24.45 -6.21
N ASN A 463 1.09 24.12 -6.00
CA ASN A 463 2.24 24.96 -6.34
C ASN A 463 2.71 24.76 -7.79
N GLY A 464 2.11 23.82 -8.53
CA GLY A 464 2.40 23.55 -9.93
C GLY A 464 3.52 22.53 -10.19
N ASP A 465 4.09 21.92 -9.15
CA ASP A 465 4.98 20.76 -9.35
C ASP A 465 4.16 19.59 -9.90
N THR A 466 4.58 19.02 -11.03
CA THR A 466 3.92 17.87 -11.69
C THR A 466 4.76 16.61 -11.51
N TYR A 467 4.20 15.61 -10.85
CA TYR A 467 4.77 14.29 -10.63
C TYR A 467 4.29 13.36 -11.76
N PHE A 468 5.20 12.67 -12.46
CA PHE A 468 4.83 11.75 -13.54
C PHE A 468 4.84 10.29 -13.09
N GLY A 469 3.93 9.50 -13.63
CA GLY A 469 3.82 8.06 -13.38
C GLY A 469 2.61 7.66 -12.55
N LEU A 470 2.77 6.61 -11.74
CA LEU A 470 1.72 6.08 -10.84
C LEU A 470 2.28 5.88 -9.43
N PRO A 471 1.44 5.98 -8.38
CA PRO A 471 1.86 5.80 -7.01
C PRO A 471 1.95 4.31 -6.70
N THR A 472 3.16 3.74 -6.71
CA THR A 472 3.35 2.28 -6.60
C THR A 472 4.29 1.89 -5.48
N VAL A 473 3.98 0.77 -4.81
CA VAL A 473 4.84 0.08 -3.86
C VAL A 473 4.85 -1.41 -4.18
N GLY A 474 5.88 -2.14 -3.79
CA GLY A 474 5.99 -3.53 -4.19
C GLY A 474 7.37 -4.12 -4.07
N PHE A 475 7.47 -5.38 -4.47
CA PHE A 475 8.70 -6.16 -4.49
C PHE A 475 8.60 -7.29 -5.51
N MET A 476 9.74 -7.86 -5.85
CA MET A 476 9.85 -9.11 -6.60
C MET A 476 10.08 -10.27 -5.65
N VAL A 477 9.46 -11.41 -5.95
CA VAL A 477 9.82 -12.72 -5.41
C VAL A 477 10.43 -13.59 -6.49
N GLN A 478 11.37 -14.45 -6.08
CA GLN A 478 11.97 -15.47 -6.92
C GLN A 478 12.06 -16.77 -6.16
N ASP A 479 11.80 -17.90 -6.82
CA ASP A 479 12.05 -19.22 -6.30
C ASP A 479 13.10 -19.98 -7.14
N PHE A 480 13.79 -20.90 -6.49
CA PHE A 480 14.72 -21.84 -7.10
C PHE A 480 14.49 -23.21 -6.48
N ILE A 481 14.32 -24.24 -7.30
CA ILE A 481 14.11 -25.62 -6.87
C ILE A 481 15.31 -26.48 -7.28
N ASN A 482 16.02 -27.03 -6.30
CA ASN A 482 17.06 -28.01 -6.56
C ASN A 482 16.46 -29.42 -6.66
N GLN A 483 16.20 -29.86 -7.89
CA GLN A 483 15.67 -31.21 -8.16
C GLN A 483 16.65 -32.34 -7.83
N ASN A 484 17.94 -32.05 -7.62
CA ASN A 484 18.97 -33.04 -7.30
C ASN A 484 19.18 -33.24 -5.79
N ALA A 485 18.29 -32.68 -4.96
CA ALA A 485 18.36 -32.89 -3.52
C ALA A 485 18.13 -34.37 -3.16
N ALA A 486 18.78 -34.81 -2.07
CA ALA A 486 18.60 -36.18 -1.60
C ALA A 486 17.13 -36.44 -1.22
N PRO A 487 16.62 -37.68 -1.35
CA PRO A 487 15.25 -38.01 -0.99
C PRO A 487 14.88 -37.56 0.43
N GLY A 488 13.73 -36.90 0.57
CA GLY A 488 13.24 -36.37 1.84
C GLY A 488 13.75 -34.96 2.20
N ILE A 489 14.53 -34.32 1.34
CA ILE A 489 14.98 -32.93 1.51
C ILE A 489 14.16 -32.00 0.61
N LEU A 490 13.52 -31.00 1.21
CA LEU A 490 12.92 -29.89 0.50
C LEU A 490 14.01 -28.84 0.21
N ALA A 491 14.42 -28.73 -1.05
CA ALA A 491 15.49 -27.84 -1.48
C ALA A 491 14.95 -26.73 -2.39
N THR A 492 13.96 -26.02 -1.87
CA THR A 492 13.41 -24.81 -2.48
C THR A 492 14.00 -23.60 -1.78
N TYR A 493 14.35 -22.57 -2.54
CA TYR A 493 14.92 -21.33 -2.00
C TYR A 493 14.10 -20.15 -2.51
N GLY A 494 13.56 -19.35 -1.58
CA GLY A 494 12.86 -18.11 -1.89
C GLY A 494 13.74 -16.88 -1.68
N GLY A 495 13.64 -15.90 -2.57
CA GLY A 495 14.25 -14.58 -2.44
C GLY A 495 13.22 -13.47 -2.61
N ASN A 496 13.38 -12.38 -1.87
CA ASN A 496 12.60 -11.15 -2.01
C ASN A 496 13.53 -9.97 -2.27
N PHE A 497 13.19 -9.15 -3.25
CA PHE A 497 13.95 -7.95 -3.59
C PHE A 497 13.05 -6.77 -3.93
N ASN A 498 13.32 -5.63 -3.29
CA ASN A 498 12.65 -4.38 -3.62
C ASN A 498 12.83 -4.02 -5.10
N HIS A 499 11.77 -3.48 -5.68
CA HIS A 499 11.86 -2.83 -6.97
C HIS A 499 12.82 -1.65 -6.94
N LYS A 500 13.33 -1.31 -8.13
CA LYS A 500 14.11 -0.11 -8.37
C LYS A 500 13.19 0.83 -9.13
N TYR A 501 13.24 2.11 -8.80
CA TYR A 501 12.33 3.09 -9.36
C TYR A 501 13.09 4.25 -9.97
N THR A 502 12.49 4.85 -11.00
CA THR A 502 12.79 6.24 -11.35
C THR A 502 11.63 7.11 -10.90
N THR A 503 11.94 8.37 -10.61
CA THR A 503 10.96 9.41 -10.34
C THR A 503 11.24 10.55 -11.29
N ARG A 504 10.19 11.21 -11.78
CA ARG A 504 10.27 12.39 -12.64
C ARG A 504 9.32 13.45 -12.12
N ILE A 505 9.85 14.64 -11.86
CA ILE A 505 9.07 15.80 -11.41
C ILE A 505 9.40 16.98 -12.33
N SER A 506 8.38 17.58 -12.93
CA SER A 506 8.53 18.90 -13.57
C SER A 506 8.15 19.97 -12.56
N ARG A 507 9.03 20.94 -12.38
CA ARG A 507 8.80 22.08 -11.52
C ARG A 507 8.45 23.28 -12.39
N LEU A 508 7.40 24.03 -12.04
CA LEU A 508 7.29 25.38 -12.57
C LEU A 508 8.50 26.19 -12.06
N PRO A 509 9.04 27.13 -12.86
CA PRO A 509 10.03 28.06 -12.34
C PRO A 509 9.45 28.76 -11.09
N PRO A 510 10.25 28.95 -10.03
CA PRO A 510 9.79 29.59 -8.80
C PRO A 510 9.26 31.01 -9.00
#